data_AF-A0A0B7BAT9-F1
#
_entry.id   AF-A0A0B7BAT9-F1
#
_cell.length_a   1.000
_cell.length_b   1.000
_cell.length_c   1.000
_cell.angle_alpha   90.00
_cell.angle_beta   90.00
_cell.angle_gamma   90.00
#
_symmetry.space_group_name_H-M   'P 1'
#
loop_
_entity.id
_entity.type
_entity.pdbx_description
1 polymer ?
#
loop_
_entity_poly.entity_id
_entity_poly.type
_entity_poly.pdbx_seq_one_letter_code
_entity_poly.pdbx_strand_id
1 'polypeptide(L)'
;FNSGLVKATWQNVEGYLCSWFLPNTAATVMCRNFGFISGLVDTSQNVTDPHLQFIWQTDFNGQCNSKDVLVEACRSATWVKYPAHLSEMEKKCVCSDNYISLYCYGKVKVSLEPRQNYGPLLIYDGDEYLTICHEYLNQYAANAACREVTGYNTTNAVILDPGTFLFGDGSKVVTFTCAPDAISVSDCVTFSSVSNFECIVASVLCYEGQEPPGPTPENATEWRIEDSVVQIKAHGLWGTVCSNEWTNTVATVLCKTISTEYTIGFAEADNRLPTVPMWINSVTCDADNTTDINMCTRTTFMNTFDYCELDGIALAFCFKAENDVPKFSLADTVETALYVKGHVAIIISGQMGYFCPPDVNVVQTNANSLCKIMGYIGGEPSPVKISRNNSTLVWNGSYYCSWNIPECFLTGNFEERMDMN
;
A
#
# COMPACT_ATOMS: atom_id res chain seq x y z
N PHE A 1 -15.08 -20.07 -10.05
CA PHE A 1 -14.44 -18.98 -9.27
C PHE A 1 -13.01 -19.38 -8.97
N ASN A 2 -12.10 -18.43 -9.08
CA ASN A 2 -10.66 -18.64 -8.90
C ASN A 2 -10.22 -18.41 -7.46
N SER A 3 -11.13 -18.41 -6.49
CA SER A 3 -10.82 -18.30 -5.07
C SER A 3 -11.79 -19.07 -4.19
N GLY A 4 -11.33 -19.43 -2.99
CA GLY A 4 -12.15 -20.06 -1.96
C GLY A 4 -11.39 -20.99 -1.04
N LEU A 5 -12.14 -21.57 -0.08
CA LEU A 5 -11.62 -22.56 0.86
C LEU A 5 -11.23 -23.87 0.16
N VAL A 6 -10.09 -24.42 0.56
CA VAL A 6 -9.56 -25.68 0.04
C VAL A 6 -10.26 -26.85 0.70
N LYS A 7 -10.89 -27.70 -0.12
CA LYS A 7 -11.41 -29.00 0.29
C LYS A 7 -10.45 -30.10 -0.12
N ALA A 8 -10.21 -31.04 0.79
CA ALA A 8 -9.43 -32.23 0.54
C ALA A 8 -10.32 -33.47 0.69
N THR A 9 -10.18 -34.40 -0.24
CA THR A 9 -10.81 -35.73 -0.16
C THR A 9 -9.72 -36.77 0.05
N TRP A 10 -9.70 -37.37 1.23
CA TRP A 10 -8.76 -38.42 1.58
C TRP A 10 -9.52 -39.65 2.08
N GLN A 11 -9.21 -40.82 1.53
CA GLN A 11 -9.91 -42.09 1.84
C GLN A 11 -11.45 -41.96 1.73
N ASN A 12 -11.94 -41.30 0.67
CA ASN A 12 -13.37 -41.04 0.41
C ASN A 12 -14.07 -40.17 1.48
N VAL A 13 -13.33 -39.41 2.27
CA VAL A 13 -13.89 -38.43 3.20
C VAL A 13 -13.48 -37.04 2.78
N GLU A 14 -14.46 -36.22 2.44
CA GLU A 14 -14.29 -34.79 2.18
C GLU A 14 -14.22 -34.01 3.50
N GLY A 15 -13.35 -33.00 3.53
CA GLY A 15 -13.30 -32.00 4.60
C GLY A 15 -12.51 -30.77 4.18
N TYR A 16 -12.68 -29.66 4.90
CA TYR A 16 -11.86 -28.48 4.68
C TYR A 16 -10.45 -28.67 5.21
N LEU A 17 -9.49 -28.09 4.50
CA LEU A 17 -8.09 -28.12 4.87
C LEU A 17 -7.75 -26.94 5.78
N CYS A 18 -7.02 -27.23 6.86
CA CYS A 18 -6.53 -26.28 7.85
C CYS A 18 -5.03 -26.49 8.06
N SER A 19 -4.28 -25.39 8.19
CA SER A 19 -2.86 -25.42 8.53
C SER A 19 -2.50 -24.21 9.39
N TRP A 20 -1.54 -24.38 10.29
CA TRP A 20 -0.97 -23.28 11.08
C TRP A 20 -0.24 -22.25 10.22
N PHE A 21 0.38 -22.72 9.14
CA PHE A 21 1.13 -21.89 8.21
C PHE A 21 0.99 -22.47 6.81
N LEU A 22 0.81 -21.60 5.83
CA LEU A 22 0.84 -21.97 4.43
C LEU A 22 1.70 -20.93 3.69
N PRO A 23 2.89 -21.30 3.20
CA PRO A 23 3.68 -20.39 2.39
C PRO A 23 3.05 -20.19 1.01
N ASN A 24 3.29 -19.04 0.38
CA ASN A 24 2.83 -18.74 -0.97
C ASN A 24 3.34 -19.76 -2.03
N THR A 25 4.48 -20.41 -1.79
CA THR A 25 4.97 -21.50 -2.64
C THR A 25 4.01 -22.70 -2.63
N ALA A 26 3.50 -23.10 -1.47
CA ALA A 26 2.53 -24.18 -1.36
C ALA A 26 1.17 -23.79 -1.95
N ALA A 27 0.71 -22.54 -1.74
CA ALA A 27 -0.48 -22.00 -2.39
C ALA A 27 -0.39 -22.08 -3.93
N THR A 28 0.78 -21.73 -4.49
CA THR A 28 1.05 -21.86 -5.93
C THR A 28 0.96 -23.29 -6.42
N VAL A 29 1.55 -24.25 -5.70
CA VAL A 29 1.47 -25.68 -6.06
C VAL A 29 0.03 -26.19 -6.00
N MET A 30 -0.74 -25.83 -4.96
CA MET A 30 -2.17 -26.19 -4.85
C MET A 30 -2.98 -25.66 -6.03
N CYS A 31 -2.84 -24.37 -6.37
CA CYS A 31 -3.54 -23.78 -7.51
C CYS A 31 -3.16 -24.44 -8.84
N ARG A 32 -1.88 -24.81 -9.02
CA ARG A 32 -1.44 -25.60 -10.17
C ARG A 32 -2.09 -26.97 -10.24
N ASN A 33 -2.29 -27.64 -9.10
CA ASN A 33 -3.02 -28.90 -9.02
C ASN A 33 -4.51 -28.75 -9.38
N PHE A 34 -5.08 -27.56 -9.24
CA PHE A 34 -6.43 -27.22 -9.71
C PHE A 34 -6.49 -26.77 -11.18
N GLY A 35 -5.36 -26.74 -11.89
CA GLY A 35 -5.29 -26.35 -13.32
C GLY A 35 -5.02 -24.86 -13.56
N PHE A 36 -4.68 -24.09 -12.52
CA PHE A 36 -4.24 -22.71 -12.65
C PHE A 36 -2.71 -22.61 -12.83
N ILE A 37 -2.20 -21.41 -13.08
CA ILE A 37 -0.77 -21.19 -13.27
C ILE A 37 -0.05 -20.95 -11.93
N SER A 38 -0.67 -20.16 -11.04
CA SER A 38 -0.12 -19.84 -9.73
C SER A 38 -1.22 -19.46 -8.73
N GLY A 39 -0.84 -19.14 -7.49
CA GLY A 39 -1.80 -18.71 -6.48
C GLY A 39 -1.15 -18.18 -5.21
N LEU A 40 -1.94 -17.43 -4.45
CA LEU A 40 -1.57 -16.89 -3.15
C LEU A 40 -2.58 -17.32 -2.09
N VAL A 41 -2.17 -17.23 -0.82
CA VAL A 41 -3.10 -17.37 0.30
C VAL A 41 -4.04 -16.18 0.31
N ASP A 42 -5.33 -16.45 0.48
CA ASP A 42 -6.39 -15.44 0.50
C ASP A 42 -6.97 -15.30 1.91
N THR A 43 -6.64 -14.23 2.61
CA THR A 43 -7.05 -14.01 4.00
C THR A 43 -8.48 -13.49 4.16
N SER A 44 -9.21 -13.27 3.06
CA SER A 44 -10.47 -12.49 3.06
C SER A 44 -11.76 -13.34 3.15
N GLN A 45 -11.72 -14.54 3.71
CA GLN A 45 -12.87 -15.46 3.71
C GLN A 45 -13.15 -16.07 5.09
N ASN A 46 -14.21 -15.59 5.74
CA ASN A 46 -14.89 -16.32 6.82
C ASN A 46 -16.07 -17.09 6.22
N VAL A 47 -15.81 -18.29 5.68
CA VAL A 47 -16.89 -19.16 5.21
C VAL A 47 -17.17 -20.21 6.28
N THR A 48 -18.32 -20.09 6.93
CA THR A 48 -18.86 -21.12 7.81
C THR A 48 -19.75 -22.06 7.01
N ASP A 49 -19.36 -23.32 6.88
CA ASP A 49 -20.22 -24.38 6.32
C ASP A 49 -20.95 -25.10 7.48
N PRO A 50 -22.27 -24.88 7.64
CA PRO A 50 -23.04 -25.51 8.72
C PRO A 50 -23.21 -27.03 8.54
N HIS A 51 -22.89 -27.58 7.37
CA HIS A 51 -22.93 -29.02 7.10
C HIS A 51 -21.55 -29.69 7.21
N LEU A 52 -20.52 -28.94 7.62
CA LEU A 52 -19.18 -29.47 7.75
C LEU A 52 -19.11 -30.57 8.83
N GLN A 53 -18.79 -31.79 8.41
CA GLN A 53 -18.64 -32.91 9.32
C GLN A 53 -17.19 -33.09 9.80
N PHE A 54 -16.22 -32.81 8.91
CA PHE A 54 -14.80 -33.10 9.16
C PHE A 54 -13.89 -32.00 8.63
N ILE A 55 -12.75 -31.85 9.29
CA ILE A 55 -11.61 -31.05 8.85
C ILE A 55 -10.38 -31.92 8.73
N TRP A 56 -9.53 -31.55 7.78
CA TRP A 56 -8.23 -32.14 7.53
C TRP A 56 -7.16 -31.16 7.98
N GLN A 57 -6.33 -31.57 8.92
CA GLN A 57 -5.21 -30.77 9.40
C GLN A 57 -3.89 -31.32 8.87
N THR A 58 -3.01 -30.42 8.46
CA THR A 58 -1.61 -30.73 8.12
C THR A 58 -0.73 -29.52 8.42
N ASP A 59 0.58 -29.66 8.23
CA ASP A 59 1.55 -28.55 8.29
C ASP A 59 2.37 -28.49 6.99
N PHE A 60 2.55 -27.28 6.45
CA PHE A 60 3.25 -26.98 5.21
C PHE A 60 4.62 -26.30 5.43
N ASN A 61 5.26 -26.58 6.56
CA ASN A 61 6.62 -26.14 6.88
C ASN A 61 7.74 -26.93 6.16
N GLY A 62 7.42 -27.73 5.14
CA GLY A 62 8.42 -28.41 4.31
C GLY A 62 9.17 -27.43 3.39
N GLN A 63 10.33 -27.84 2.85
CA GLN A 63 11.05 -27.08 1.82
C GLN A 63 10.32 -27.18 0.47
N CYS A 64 9.21 -26.46 0.36
CA CYS A 64 8.34 -26.44 -0.82
C CYS A 64 8.91 -25.52 -1.91
N ASN A 65 9.07 -26.04 -3.13
CA ASN A 65 9.41 -25.25 -4.30
C ASN A 65 8.13 -24.95 -5.11
N SER A 66 7.99 -23.74 -5.65
CA SER A 66 6.83 -23.38 -6.49
C SER A 66 6.67 -24.26 -7.75
N LYS A 67 7.76 -24.90 -8.20
CA LYS A 67 7.79 -25.83 -9.34
C LYS A 67 7.44 -27.28 -8.98
N ASP A 68 7.23 -27.61 -7.70
CA ASP A 68 6.83 -28.95 -7.28
C ASP A 68 5.53 -29.40 -7.97
N VAL A 69 5.41 -30.71 -8.20
CA VAL A 69 4.28 -31.29 -8.95
C VAL A 69 3.04 -31.44 -8.08
N LEU A 70 3.21 -31.77 -6.79
CA LEU A 70 2.11 -32.03 -5.86
C LEU A 70 2.38 -31.34 -4.53
N VAL A 71 1.32 -30.82 -3.91
CA VAL A 71 1.43 -30.13 -2.62
C VAL A 71 1.89 -31.06 -1.48
N GLU A 72 1.80 -32.38 -1.66
CA GLU A 72 2.35 -33.36 -0.71
C GLU A 72 3.86 -33.20 -0.49
N ALA A 73 4.61 -32.68 -1.47
CA ALA A 73 6.03 -32.39 -1.31
C ALA A 73 6.30 -31.25 -0.30
N CYS A 74 5.32 -30.37 -0.11
CA CYS A 74 5.40 -29.21 0.77
C CYS A 74 5.10 -29.53 2.24
N ARG A 75 4.67 -30.77 2.52
CA ARG A 75 4.12 -31.18 3.80
C ARG A 75 5.20 -31.66 4.77
N SER A 76 5.15 -31.20 6.03
CA SER A 76 6.04 -31.65 7.12
C SER A 76 5.41 -32.69 8.06
N ALA A 77 4.07 -32.81 8.08
CA ALA A 77 3.32 -33.67 8.99
C ALA A 77 2.16 -34.39 8.28
N THR A 78 1.79 -35.62 8.67
CA THR A 78 0.71 -36.38 8.01
C THR A 78 -0.67 -35.76 8.21
N TRP A 79 -1.57 -36.01 7.27
CA TRP A 79 -2.99 -35.64 7.37
C TRP A 79 -3.64 -36.21 8.63
N VAL A 80 -4.24 -35.34 9.44
CA VAL A 80 -5.02 -35.73 10.62
C VAL A 80 -6.46 -35.30 10.43
N LYS A 81 -7.40 -36.22 10.64
CA LYS A 81 -8.83 -35.98 10.55
C LYS A 81 -9.38 -35.56 11.91
N TYR A 82 -10.12 -34.45 11.95
CA TYR A 82 -10.89 -34.04 13.13
C TYR A 82 -12.37 -33.84 12.79
N PRO A 83 -13.29 -34.16 13.71
CA PRO A 83 -14.68 -33.70 13.63
C PRO A 83 -14.74 -32.16 13.70
N ALA A 84 -15.59 -31.56 12.87
CA ALA A 84 -15.67 -30.10 12.77
C ALA A 84 -16.21 -29.43 14.04
N HIS A 85 -17.04 -30.13 14.83
CA HIS A 85 -17.70 -29.62 16.04
C HIS A 85 -16.82 -29.59 17.30
N LEU A 86 -15.59 -30.12 17.25
CA LEU A 86 -14.69 -30.09 18.41
C LEU A 86 -14.27 -28.65 18.76
N SER A 87 -14.03 -28.40 20.05
CA SER A 87 -13.48 -27.11 20.51
C SER A 87 -12.04 -26.91 20.05
N GLU A 88 -11.58 -25.66 20.00
CA GLU A 88 -10.20 -25.30 19.64
C GLU A 88 -9.14 -25.92 20.57
N MET A 89 -9.49 -26.25 21.82
CA MET A 89 -8.56 -26.90 22.76
C MET A 89 -8.41 -28.40 22.49
N GLU A 90 -9.43 -29.02 21.88
CA GLU A 90 -9.42 -30.45 21.50
C GLU A 90 -8.76 -30.67 20.14
N LYS A 91 -8.91 -29.69 19.23
CA LYS A 91 -8.13 -29.60 18.00
C LYS A 91 -6.73 -29.12 18.40
N LYS A 92 -5.64 -29.84 18.11
CA LYS A 92 -4.26 -29.33 18.32
C LYS A 92 -3.89 -28.17 17.36
N CYS A 93 -4.89 -27.40 16.89
CA CYS A 93 -4.82 -26.32 15.92
C CYS A 93 -6.05 -25.41 16.03
N VAL A 94 -5.83 -24.10 15.97
CA VAL A 94 -6.89 -23.08 15.91
C VAL A 94 -7.45 -23.07 14.49
N CYS A 95 -8.32 -24.01 14.13
CA CYS A 95 -8.86 -24.14 12.76
C CYS A 95 -10.09 -23.27 12.47
N SER A 96 -10.66 -22.62 13.49
CA SER A 96 -11.75 -21.64 13.35
C SER A 96 -11.35 -20.46 12.46
N ASP A 97 -10.09 -20.01 12.55
CA ASP A 97 -9.55 -18.86 11.82
C ASP A 97 -8.48 -19.24 10.77
N ASN A 98 -8.08 -20.51 10.67
CA ASN A 98 -6.96 -20.97 9.83
C ASN A 98 -7.35 -21.99 8.74
N TYR A 99 -8.59 -21.91 8.24
CA TYR A 99 -8.93 -22.62 7.02
C TYR A 99 -8.09 -22.09 5.87
N ILE A 100 -7.54 -23.00 5.07
CA ILE A 100 -6.77 -22.60 3.90
C ILE A 100 -7.74 -22.09 2.85
N SER A 101 -7.59 -20.82 2.54
CA SER A 101 -8.25 -20.15 1.42
C SER A 101 -7.19 -19.72 0.42
N LEU A 102 -7.47 -19.96 -0.86
CA LEU A 102 -6.57 -19.62 -1.95
C LEU A 102 -7.22 -18.65 -2.92
N TYR A 103 -6.39 -17.83 -3.56
CA TYR A 103 -6.72 -17.12 -4.80
C TYR A 103 -5.77 -17.60 -5.89
N CYS A 104 -6.32 -18.28 -6.89
CA CYS A 104 -5.59 -18.86 -8.00
C CYS A 104 -5.64 -17.94 -9.22
N TYR A 105 -4.50 -17.83 -9.90
CA TYR A 105 -4.34 -16.98 -11.07
C TYR A 105 -4.20 -17.80 -12.34
N GLY A 106 -4.93 -17.37 -13.37
CA GLY A 106 -4.83 -17.91 -14.73
C GLY A 106 -3.59 -17.39 -15.45
N LYS A 107 -3.68 -17.26 -16.78
CA LYS A 107 -2.59 -16.68 -17.57
C LYS A 107 -2.48 -15.17 -17.37
N VAL A 108 -3.57 -14.52 -16.99
CA VAL A 108 -3.61 -13.07 -16.76
C VAL A 108 -3.75 -12.76 -15.27
N LYS A 109 -3.05 -11.72 -14.81
CA LYS A 109 -3.20 -11.09 -13.49
C LYS A 109 -3.42 -9.59 -13.66
N VAL A 110 -4.30 -9.06 -12.84
CA VAL A 110 -4.42 -7.62 -12.61
C VAL A 110 -4.14 -7.45 -11.12
N SER A 111 -3.05 -6.76 -10.78
CA SER A 111 -2.45 -6.68 -9.43
C SER A 111 -1.55 -7.84 -8.98
N LEU A 112 -0.71 -7.50 -7.99
CA LEU A 112 0.06 -8.43 -7.16
C LEU A 112 -0.76 -9.00 -5.99
N GLU A 113 -1.84 -8.32 -5.59
CA GLU A 113 -2.68 -8.73 -4.46
C GLU A 113 -3.89 -9.57 -4.92
N PRO A 114 -4.39 -10.49 -4.06
CA PRO A 114 -5.63 -11.22 -4.34
C PRO A 114 -6.83 -10.28 -4.51
N ARG A 115 -7.76 -10.66 -5.39
CA ARG A 115 -9.09 -10.03 -5.55
C ARG A 115 -9.13 -8.56 -5.99
N GLN A 116 -7.99 -7.91 -6.21
CA GLN A 116 -7.98 -6.60 -6.83
C GLN A 116 -8.37 -6.71 -8.31
N ASN A 117 -9.29 -5.85 -8.74
CA ASN A 117 -9.73 -5.73 -10.14
C ASN A 117 -9.01 -4.58 -10.86
N TYR A 118 -7.95 -4.04 -10.28
CA TYR A 118 -7.15 -2.97 -10.84
C TYR A 118 -5.67 -3.16 -10.51
N GLY A 119 -4.79 -2.54 -11.28
CA GLY A 119 -3.35 -2.59 -11.06
C GLY A 119 -2.57 -2.91 -12.32
N PRO A 120 -1.25 -3.19 -12.17
CA PRO A 120 -0.41 -3.64 -13.27
C PRO A 120 -1.00 -4.88 -13.95
N LEU A 121 -0.98 -4.91 -15.27
CA LEU A 121 -1.40 -6.06 -16.07
C LEU A 121 -0.21 -6.99 -16.29
N LEU A 122 -0.32 -8.23 -15.81
CA LEU A 122 0.69 -9.26 -16.00
C LEU A 122 0.17 -10.45 -16.81
N ILE A 123 1.00 -10.96 -17.73
CA ILE A 123 0.71 -12.09 -18.59
C ILE A 123 1.74 -13.18 -18.37
N TYR A 124 1.28 -14.42 -18.23
CA TYR A 124 2.14 -15.58 -18.13
C TYR A 124 2.70 -15.99 -19.50
N ASP A 125 4.02 -16.04 -19.63
CA ASP A 125 4.72 -16.36 -20.88
C ASP A 125 5.03 -17.86 -21.07
N GLY A 126 4.88 -18.65 -20.00
CA GLY A 126 5.28 -20.06 -19.97
C GLY A 126 6.22 -20.40 -18.81
N ASP A 127 6.96 -19.44 -18.28
CA ASP A 127 7.84 -19.60 -17.11
C ASP A 127 7.47 -18.64 -15.97
N GLU A 128 7.16 -17.38 -16.28
CA GLU A 128 6.82 -16.38 -15.27
C GLU A 128 5.77 -15.37 -15.75
N TYR A 129 5.29 -14.51 -14.84
CA TYR A 129 4.40 -13.41 -15.19
C TYR A 129 5.20 -12.20 -15.62
N LEU A 130 4.94 -11.72 -16.83
CA LEU A 130 5.58 -10.57 -17.42
C LEU A 130 4.64 -9.38 -17.42
N THR A 131 5.20 -8.19 -17.28
CA THR A 131 4.50 -6.92 -17.45
C THR A 131 4.32 -6.58 -18.93
N ILE A 132 3.49 -5.60 -19.23
CA ILE A 132 3.29 -5.08 -20.59
C ILE A 132 3.60 -3.59 -20.57
N CYS A 133 4.23 -3.05 -21.61
CA CYS A 133 4.40 -1.59 -21.71
C CYS A 133 3.06 -0.91 -21.98
N HIS A 134 2.85 0.23 -21.33
CA HIS A 134 1.66 1.06 -21.54
C HIS A 134 1.43 1.38 -23.03
N GLU A 135 2.48 1.71 -23.78
CA GLU A 135 2.40 2.04 -25.22
C GLU A 135 1.91 0.91 -26.14
N TYR A 136 2.01 -0.35 -25.69
CA TYR A 136 1.59 -1.52 -26.48
C TYR A 136 0.25 -2.12 -26.02
N LEU A 137 -0.32 -1.63 -24.92
CA LEU A 137 -1.63 -2.07 -24.46
C LEU A 137 -2.73 -1.30 -25.21
N ASN A 138 -3.55 -2.01 -25.97
CA ASN A 138 -4.76 -1.44 -26.58
C ASN A 138 -6.03 -1.83 -25.82
N GLN A 139 -7.13 -1.12 -26.09
CA GLN A 139 -8.39 -1.29 -25.37
C GLN A 139 -8.99 -2.70 -25.50
N TYR A 140 -8.86 -3.37 -26.65
CA TYR A 140 -9.38 -4.72 -26.84
C TYR A 140 -8.61 -5.75 -26.01
N ALA A 141 -7.29 -5.59 -25.93
CA ALA A 141 -6.43 -6.37 -25.06
C ALA A 141 -6.75 -6.18 -23.57
N ALA A 142 -6.94 -4.93 -23.15
CA ALA A 142 -7.34 -4.62 -21.78
C ALA A 142 -8.71 -5.24 -21.43
N ASN A 143 -9.70 -5.13 -22.33
CA ASN A 143 -11.01 -5.74 -22.12
C ASN A 143 -10.92 -7.28 -22.03
N ALA A 144 -10.19 -7.94 -22.93
CA ALA A 144 -10.01 -9.39 -22.90
C ALA A 144 -9.33 -9.85 -21.60
N ALA A 145 -8.31 -9.12 -21.14
CA ALA A 145 -7.67 -9.38 -19.84
C ALA A 145 -8.66 -9.27 -18.68
N CYS A 146 -9.48 -8.21 -18.65
CA CYS A 146 -10.46 -8.01 -17.59
C CYS A 146 -11.60 -9.04 -17.61
N ARG A 147 -12.06 -9.47 -18.79
CA ARG A 147 -13.02 -10.56 -18.93
C ARG A 147 -12.45 -11.88 -18.42
N GLU A 148 -11.19 -12.17 -18.72
CA GLU A 148 -10.50 -13.38 -18.25
C GLU A 148 -10.34 -13.40 -16.73
N VAL A 149 -9.90 -12.28 -16.14
CA VAL A 149 -9.64 -12.19 -14.69
C VAL A 149 -10.93 -12.24 -13.87
N THR A 150 -12.00 -11.61 -14.35
CA THR A 150 -13.28 -11.55 -13.62
C THR A 150 -14.20 -12.74 -13.91
N GLY A 151 -14.06 -13.36 -15.09
CA GLY A 151 -14.93 -14.41 -15.60
C GLY A 151 -16.26 -13.91 -16.18
N TYR A 152 -16.45 -12.59 -16.33
CA TYR A 152 -17.65 -12.01 -16.94
C TYR A 152 -17.35 -11.44 -18.31
N ASN A 153 -18.10 -11.88 -19.33
CA ASN A 153 -17.91 -11.41 -20.71
C ASN A 153 -18.32 -9.94 -20.92
N THR A 154 -19.07 -9.37 -19.98
CA THR A 154 -19.53 -7.98 -19.99
C THR A 154 -18.50 -7.00 -19.43
N THR A 155 -17.42 -7.50 -18.83
CA THR A 155 -16.40 -6.66 -18.20
C THR A 155 -15.67 -5.85 -19.26
N ASN A 156 -15.47 -4.58 -18.95
CA ASN A 156 -14.62 -3.66 -19.70
C ASN A 156 -13.44 -3.22 -18.84
N ALA A 157 -12.46 -2.61 -19.49
CA ALA A 157 -11.28 -2.07 -18.84
C ALA A 157 -11.19 -0.56 -19.05
N VAL A 158 -10.67 0.16 -18.06
CA VAL A 158 -10.01 1.45 -18.28
C VAL A 158 -8.51 1.18 -18.34
N ILE A 159 -7.84 1.65 -19.39
CA ILE A 159 -6.37 1.71 -19.39
C ILE A 159 -5.99 2.94 -18.57
N LEU A 160 -5.31 2.73 -17.44
CA LEU A 160 -4.94 3.81 -16.53
C LEU A 160 -3.72 4.56 -17.06
N ASP A 161 -3.65 5.86 -16.77
CA ASP A 161 -2.55 6.73 -17.18
C ASP A 161 -1.18 6.12 -16.84
N PRO A 162 -0.14 6.36 -17.66
CA PRO A 162 1.22 5.94 -17.35
C PRO A 162 1.64 6.40 -15.94
N GLY A 163 2.41 5.60 -15.22
CA GLY A 163 2.90 5.99 -13.89
C GLY A 163 1.85 5.92 -12.76
N THR A 164 0.59 5.57 -13.06
CA THR A 164 -0.44 5.30 -12.03
C THR A 164 0.03 4.27 -11.00
N PHE A 165 0.79 3.27 -11.45
CA PHE A 165 1.52 2.33 -10.59
C PHE A 165 3.01 2.41 -10.95
N LEU A 166 3.83 2.84 -9.98
CA LEU A 166 5.28 2.84 -10.14
C LEU A 166 5.80 1.42 -9.90
N PHE A 167 6.39 0.82 -10.92
CA PHE A 167 6.90 -0.55 -10.88
C PHE A 167 8.38 -0.57 -11.33
N GLY A 168 9.21 -1.33 -10.60
CA GLY A 168 10.67 -1.32 -10.79
C GLY A 168 11.17 -1.96 -12.09
N ASP A 169 12.45 -1.70 -12.37
CA ASP A 169 13.19 -2.09 -13.57
C ASP A 169 13.13 -3.60 -13.90
N GLY A 170 13.21 -3.91 -15.20
CA GLY A 170 13.34 -5.28 -15.71
C GLY A 170 12.10 -5.88 -16.36
N SER A 171 11.19 -5.05 -16.87
CA SER A 171 10.02 -5.52 -17.62
C SER A 171 10.46 -6.35 -18.84
N LYS A 172 9.89 -7.55 -18.98
CA LYS A 172 9.88 -8.26 -20.27
C LYS A 172 8.57 -7.92 -20.95
N VAL A 173 8.61 -7.60 -22.23
CA VAL A 173 7.47 -7.03 -22.96
C VAL A 173 6.85 -8.09 -23.83
N VAL A 174 5.54 -8.31 -23.67
CA VAL A 174 4.73 -9.08 -24.62
C VAL A 174 3.88 -8.10 -25.42
N THR A 175 3.94 -8.20 -26.75
CA THR A 175 3.06 -7.44 -27.65
C THR A 175 2.00 -8.35 -28.26
N PHE A 176 0.74 -7.94 -28.19
CA PHE A 176 -0.37 -8.71 -28.71
C PHE A 176 -1.53 -7.83 -29.17
N THR A 177 -2.30 -8.33 -30.12
CA THR A 177 -3.53 -7.69 -30.60
C THR A 177 -4.70 -8.64 -30.42
N CYS A 178 -5.77 -8.14 -29.82
CA CYS A 178 -7.00 -8.89 -29.60
C CYS A 178 -8.11 -8.44 -30.55
N ALA A 179 -9.01 -9.37 -30.89
CA ALA A 179 -10.29 -9.02 -31.50
C ALA A 179 -11.21 -8.34 -30.47
N PRO A 180 -12.20 -7.52 -30.90
CA PRO A 180 -13.09 -6.81 -29.99
C PRO A 180 -13.91 -7.71 -29.05
N ASP A 181 -14.23 -8.91 -29.51
CA ASP A 181 -15.01 -9.93 -28.82
C ASP A 181 -14.15 -10.99 -28.12
N ALA A 182 -12.82 -10.82 -28.07
CA ALA A 182 -11.93 -11.69 -27.33
C ALA A 182 -12.33 -11.75 -25.84
N ILE A 183 -12.39 -12.96 -25.30
CA ILE A 183 -12.78 -13.22 -23.91
C ILE A 183 -11.54 -13.57 -23.07
N SER A 184 -10.50 -14.12 -23.70
CA SER A 184 -9.21 -14.40 -23.09
C SER A 184 -8.09 -13.74 -23.87
N VAL A 185 -7.00 -13.38 -23.18
CA VAL A 185 -5.76 -12.96 -23.83
C VAL A 185 -5.15 -14.09 -24.66
N SER A 186 -5.54 -15.35 -24.41
CA SER A 186 -5.18 -16.50 -25.24
C SER A 186 -5.79 -16.47 -26.64
N ASP A 187 -6.88 -15.72 -26.85
CA ASP A 187 -7.52 -15.56 -28.15
C ASP A 187 -6.83 -14.50 -29.02
N CYS A 188 -5.81 -13.83 -28.47
CA CYS A 188 -5.11 -12.73 -29.10
C CYS A 188 -3.87 -13.20 -29.87
N VAL A 189 -3.55 -12.50 -30.95
CA VAL A 189 -2.35 -12.78 -31.75
C VAL A 189 -1.15 -12.14 -31.05
N THR A 190 -0.20 -12.97 -30.61
CA THR A 190 1.07 -12.53 -30.01
C THR A 190 2.12 -12.30 -31.10
N PHE A 191 2.81 -11.16 -31.08
CA PHE A 191 3.78 -10.79 -32.13
C PHE A 191 5.23 -10.97 -31.69
N SER A 192 5.58 -10.60 -30.46
CA SER A 192 6.94 -10.73 -29.94
C SER A 192 6.96 -10.74 -28.41
N SER A 193 7.98 -11.41 -27.87
CA SER A 193 8.42 -11.28 -26.49
C SER A 193 9.86 -10.77 -26.48
N VAL A 194 10.08 -9.59 -25.88
CA VAL A 194 11.43 -8.99 -25.75
C VAL A 194 11.76 -8.88 -24.27
N SER A 195 12.85 -9.52 -23.85
CA SER A 195 13.37 -9.41 -22.48
C SER A 195 14.28 -8.18 -22.34
N ASN A 196 14.35 -7.62 -21.13
CA ASN A 196 15.23 -6.49 -20.76
C ASN A 196 14.89 -5.18 -21.49
N PHE A 197 13.62 -4.80 -21.52
CA PHE A 197 13.19 -3.53 -22.06
C PHE A 197 12.53 -2.70 -20.96
N GLU A 198 13.11 -1.54 -20.66
CA GLU A 198 12.56 -0.61 -19.68
C GLU A 198 11.45 0.22 -20.31
N CYS A 199 10.25 0.15 -19.71
CA CYS A 199 9.11 0.95 -20.11
C CYS A 199 8.16 1.11 -18.93
N ILE A 200 7.28 2.10 -19.01
CA ILE A 200 6.20 2.27 -18.03
C ILE A 200 5.21 1.12 -18.17
N VAL A 201 4.96 0.43 -17.05
CA VAL A 201 4.05 -0.72 -17.00
C VAL A 201 2.61 -0.29 -17.23
N ALA A 202 1.92 -1.02 -18.10
CA ALA A 202 0.51 -0.85 -18.36
C ALA A 202 -0.31 -1.31 -17.15
N SER A 203 -1.23 -0.46 -16.72
CA SER A 203 -2.16 -0.77 -15.63
C SER A 203 -3.59 -0.63 -16.13
N VAL A 204 -4.47 -1.46 -15.59
CA VAL A 204 -5.90 -1.45 -15.96
C VAL A 204 -6.78 -1.41 -14.72
N LEU A 205 -8.00 -0.93 -14.91
CA LEU A 205 -9.11 -1.10 -13.97
C LEU A 205 -10.25 -1.84 -14.69
N CYS A 206 -10.62 -3.00 -14.17
CA CYS A 206 -11.74 -3.78 -14.69
C CYS A 206 -13.05 -3.32 -14.05
N TYR A 207 -14.08 -3.05 -14.86
CA TYR A 207 -15.38 -2.59 -14.37
C TYR A 207 -16.55 -3.24 -15.13
N GLU A 208 -17.71 -3.25 -14.46
CA GLU A 208 -19.00 -3.67 -15.02
C GLU A 208 -19.93 -2.46 -15.12
N GLY A 209 -20.76 -2.41 -16.16
CA GLY A 209 -21.74 -1.34 -16.35
C GLY A 209 -21.13 -0.04 -16.85
N GLN A 210 -21.39 1.07 -16.16
CA GLN A 210 -20.92 2.39 -16.55
C GLN A 210 -19.46 2.60 -16.16
N GLU A 211 -18.67 3.18 -17.06
CA GLU A 211 -17.28 3.54 -16.80
C GLU A 211 -17.17 4.45 -15.57
N PRO A 212 -16.34 4.09 -14.57
CA PRO A 212 -16.22 4.88 -13.36
C PRO A 212 -15.50 6.21 -13.68
N PRO A 213 -15.99 7.36 -13.16
CA PRO A 213 -15.46 8.68 -13.51
C PRO A 213 -13.97 8.83 -13.20
N GLY A 214 -13.18 9.29 -14.16
CA GLY A 214 -11.72 9.41 -14.02
C GLY A 214 -11.25 10.65 -13.24
N PRO A 215 -9.92 10.89 -13.18
CA PRO A 215 -9.29 11.93 -12.36
C PRO A 215 -9.45 13.37 -12.89
N THR A 216 -10.45 13.65 -13.73
CA THR A 216 -10.66 14.99 -14.30
C THR A 216 -11.22 15.98 -13.25
N PRO A 217 -10.96 17.30 -13.36
CA PRO A 217 -11.51 18.35 -12.49
C PRO A 217 -13.00 18.18 -12.14
N GLU A 218 -13.82 17.79 -13.11
CA GLU A 218 -15.27 17.68 -12.97
C GLU A 218 -15.71 16.43 -12.19
N ASN A 219 -14.89 15.37 -12.21
CA ASN A 219 -15.26 14.04 -11.74
C ASN A 219 -14.65 13.68 -10.38
N ALA A 220 -13.42 14.13 -10.12
CA ALA A 220 -12.67 13.77 -8.91
C ALA A 220 -12.62 14.95 -7.91
N THR A 221 -13.63 15.11 -7.06
CA THR A 221 -13.72 16.24 -6.11
C THR A 221 -13.60 15.84 -4.65
N GLU A 222 -13.56 14.54 -4.38
CA GLU A 222 -13.38 13.98 -3.04
C GLU A 222 -11.88 13.87 -2.71
N TRP A 223 -11.41 14.69 -1.78
CA TRP A 223 -10.03 14.68 -1.26
C TRP A 223 -10.02 14.26 0.21
N ARG A 224 -8.95 13.59 0.63
CA ARG A 224 -8.71 13.26 2.04
C ARG A 224 -7.22 13.26 2.37
N ILE A 225 -6.94 13.32 3.66
CA ILE A 225 -5.61 13.05 4.22
C ILE A 225 -5.76 11.82 5.12
N GLU A 226 -5.01 10.75 4.82
CA GLU A 226 -4.96 9.53 5.62
C GLU A 226 -3.50 9.29 6.01
N ASP A 227 -3.19 9.29 7.30
CA ASP A 227 -1.81 9.19 7.83
C ASP A 227 -0.84 10.16 7.13
N SER A 228 -1.25 11.43 7.03
CA SER A 228 -0.56 12.52 6.32
C SER A 228 -0.49 12.37 4.79
N VAL A 229 -0.83 11.22 4.22
CA VAL A 229 -0.84 10.99 2.77
C VAL A 229 -2.05 11.66 2.14
N VAL A 230 -1.80 12.51 1.14
CA VAL A 230 -2.86 13.17 0.38
C VAL A 230 -3.42 12.19 -0.64
N GLN A 231 -4.74 12.02 -0.61
CA GLN A 231 -5.44 11.15 -1.54
C GLN A 231 -6.64 11.85 -2.17
N ILE A 232 -6.91 11.48 -3.40
CA ILE A 232 -8.07 11.88 -4.18
C ILE A 232 -8.79 10.64 -4.69
N LYS A 233 -10.11 10.71 -4.79
CA LYS A 233 -10.91 9.60 -5.32
C LYS A 233 -11.15 9.78 -6.81
N ALA A 234 -10.69 8.81 -7.59
CA ALA A 234 -10.92 8.72 -9.02
C ALA A 234 -11.18 7.26 -9.40
N HIS A 235 -12.00 7.05 -10.42
CA HIS A 235 -12.48 5.74 -10.83
C HIS A 235 -13.10 4.90 -9.69
N GLY A 236 -13.70 5.57 -8.69
CA GLY A 236 -14.25 4.92 -7.50
C GLY A 236 -13.22 4.43 -6.48
N LEU A 237 -11.93 4.70 -6.70
CA LEU A 237 -10.80 4.26 -5.87
C LEU A 237 -10.05 5.45 -5.28
N TRP A 238 -9.55 5.29 -4.06
CA TRP A 238 -8.61 6.26 -3.48
C TRP A 238 -7.22 6.04 -4.04
N GLY A 239 -6.58 7.12 -4.47
CA GLY A 239 -5.21 7.11 -4.95
C GLY A 239 -4.44 8.33 -4.48
N THR A 240 -3.12 8.24 -4.50
CA THR A 240 -2.18 9.28 -4.06
C THR A 240 -2.03 10.38 -5.10
N VAL A 241 -1.39 11.47 -4.67
CA VAL A 241 -1.00 12.61 -5.48
C VAL A 241 0.52 12.69 -5.51
N CYS A 242 1.10 12.97 -6.67
CA CYS A 242 2.54 13.22 -6.77
C CYS A 242 2.90 14.57 -6.11
N SER A 243 4.07 14.66 -5.50
CA SER A 243 4.49 15.90 -4.83
C SER A 243 5.04 16.98 -5.80
N ASN A 244 4.98 16.73 -7.12
CA ASN A 244 5.39 17.72 -8.11
C ASN A 244 4.52 19.00 -7.97
N GLU A 245 5.18 20.13 -7.78
CA GLU A 245 4.58 21.43 -7.45
C GLU A 245 3.74 21.46 -6.16
N TRP A 246 3.88 20.46 -5.28
CA TRP A 246 3.16 20.37 -4.01
C TRP A 246 3.77 21.31 -2.97
N THR A 247 3.19 22.51 -2.85
CA THR A 247 3.70 23.58 -1.98
C THR A 247 2.85 23.78 -0.72
N ASN A 248 3.39 24.46 0.30
CA ASN A 248 2.63 24.85 1.51
C ASN A 248 1.36 25.65 1.17
N THR A 249 1.37 26.42 0.09
CA THR A 249 0.17 27.09 -0.43
C THR A 249 -0.91 26.08 -0.79
N VAL A 250 -0.57 25.06 -1.57
CA VAL A 250 -1.49 24.00 -2.00
C VAL A 250 -1.98 23.21 -0.78
N ALA A 251 -1.07 22.80 0.11
CA ALA A 251 -1.43 22.10 1.34
C ALA A 251 -2.34 22.94 2.24
N THR A 252 -2.12 24.25 2.35
CA THR A 252 -2.98 25.15 3.13
C THR A 252 -4.39 25.23 2.55
N VAL A 253 -4.53 25.31 1.21
CA VAL A 253 -5.83 25.27 0.53
C VAL A 253 -6.52 23.92 0.78
N LEU A 254 -5.80 22.80 0.66
CA LEU A 254 -6.33 21.48 0.94
C LEU A 254 -6.81 21.35 2.40
N CYS A 255 -5.99 21.78 3.37
CA CYS A 255 -6.33 21.71 4.79
C CYS A 255 -7.61 22.48 5.11
N LYS A 256 -7.76 23.70 4.55
CA LYS A 256 -8.98 24.50 4.67
C LYS A 256 -10.20 23.83 4.03
N THR A 257 -9.98 23.11 2.93
CA THR A 257 -11.05 22.36 2.24
C THR A 257 -11.53 21.17 3.09
N ILE A 258 -10.61 20.45 3.72
CA ILE A 258 -10.93 19.28 4.57
C ILE A 258 -11.63 19.72 5.85
N SER A 259 -11.19 20.81 6.47
CA SER A 259 -11.86 21.41 7.63
C SER A 259 -11.66 22.91 7.68
N THR A 260 -12.75 23.63 7.90
CA THR A 260 -12.74 25.09 8.06
C THR A 260 -12.00 25.56 9.32
N GLU A 261 -11.68 24.66 10.25
CA GLU A 261 -10.88 24.98 11.44
C GLU A 261 -9.38 25.09 11.13
N TYR A 262 -8.90 24.45 10.06
CA TYR A 262 -7.49 24.52 9.69
C TYR A 262 -7.19 25.81 8.95
N THR A 263 -6.14 26.50 9.36
CA THR A 263 -5.71 27.75 8.72
C THR A 263 -4.31 27.67 8.13
N ILE A 264 -3.54 26.66 8.54
CA ILE A 264 -2.15 26.42 8.14
C ILE A 264 -2.03 25.00 7.60
N GLY A 265 -1.38 24.85 6.44
CA GLY A 265 -1.01 23.57 5.87
C GLY A 265 0.46 23.55 5.47
N PHE A 266 1.15 22.47 5.81
CA PHE A 266 2.51 22.19 5.35
C PHE A 266 2.50 21.05 4.34
N ALA A 267 3.26 21.23 3.28
CA ALA A 267 3.48 20.26 2.22
C ALA A 267 4.81 19.55 2.44
N GLU A 268 4.81 18.24 2.20
CA GLU A 268 6.03 17.43 2.22
C GLU A 268 5.91 16.32 1.18
N ALA A 269 7.01 15.62 0.95
CA ALA A 269 7.10 14.50 0.03
C ALA A 269 7.60 13.24 0.71
N ASP A 270 7.10 12.09 0.26
CA ASP A 270 7.56 10.76 0.66
C ASP A 270 8.00 9.96 -0.56
N ASN A 271 9.30 9.66 -0.64
CA ASN A 271 9.89 8.96 -1.78
C ASN A 271 9.60 7.46 -1.79
N ARG A 272 8.76 6.94 -0.90
CA ARG A 272 8.27 5.55 -0.97
C ARG A 272 7.41 5.36 -2.23
N LEU A 273 7.54 4.19 -2.84
CA LEU A 273 6.64 3.78 -3.93
C LEU A 273 5.22 3.61 -3.37
N PRO A 274 4.19 4.15 -4.03
CA PRO A 274 2.82 4.02 -3.57
C PRO A 274 2.34 2.57 -3.76
N THR A 275 1.59 2.06 -2.78
CA THR A 275 0.94 0.75 -2.84
C THR A 275 -0.47 0.81 -3.45
N VAL A 276 -0.96 2.03 -3.69
CA VAL A 276 -2.26 2.35 -4.29
C VAL A 276 -2.03 3.19 -5.56
N PRO A 277 -3.04 3.39 -6.43
CA PRO A 277 -2.89 4.21 -7.63
C PRO A 277 -2.40 5.64 -7.30
N MET A 278 -1.65 6.26 -8.21
CA MET A 278 -1.39 7.69 -8.21
C MET A 278 -2.22 8.36 -9.30
N TRP A 279 -3.09 9.30 -8.93
CA TRP A 279 -4.06 9.88 -9.87
C TRP A 279 -3.67 11.23 -10.45
N ILE A 280 -2.92 12.02 -9.70
CA ILE A 280 -2.63 13.42 -10.03
C ILE A 280 -1.12 13.60 -10.04
N ASN A 281 -0.63 14.24 -11.11
CA ASN A 281 0.78 14.53 -11.34
C ASN A 281 1.19 15.83 -10.66
N SER A 282 0.47 16.93 -10.88
CA SER A 282 0.78 18.19 -10.19
C SER A 282 -0.49 18.93 -9.78
N VAL A 283 -0.35 19.76 -8.74
CA VAL A 283 -1.42 20.65 -8.27
C VAL A 283 -0.83 22.02 -8.01
N THR A 284 -1.43 23.05 -8.61
CA THR A 284 -1.04 24.46 -8.41
C THR A 284 -2.25 25.31 -8.07
N CYS A 285 -2.11 26.09 -6.99
CA CYS A 285 -3.16 26.96 -6.47
C CYS A 285 -2.68 28.42 -6.45
N ASP A 286 -3.60 29.36 -6.67
CA ASP A 286 -3.36 30.77 -6.41
C ASP A 286 -3.64 31.07 -4.92
N ALA A 287 -2.58 31.41 -4.18
CA ALA A 287 -2.64 31.60 -2.74
C ALA A 287 -3.69 32.63 -2.29
N ASP A 288 -3.90 33.68 -3.10
CA ASP A 288 -4.73 34.82 -2.71
C ASP A 288 -6.20 34.65 -3.11
N ASN A 289 -6.48 33.78 -4.10
CA ASN A 289 -7.79 33.68 -4.72
C ASN A 289 -8.45 32.31 -4.56
N THR A 290 -7.73 31.30 -4.06
CA THR A 290 -8.24 29.93 -3.96
C THR A 290 -8.62 29.56 -2.53
N THR A 291 -9.87 29.14 -2.32
CA THR A 291 -10.41 28.70 -1.02
C THR A 291 -10.79 27.21 -0.99
N ASP A 292 -10.83 26.57 -2.15
CA ASP A 292 -11.18 25.15 -2.33
C ASP A 292 -10.14 24.52 -3.25
N ILE A 293 -9.58 23.37 -2.86
CA ILE A 293 -8.57 22.63 -3.64
C ILE A 293 -9.07 22.25 -5.03
N ASN A 294 -10.38 22.11 -5.22
CA ASN A 294 -10.98 21.78 -6.52
C ASN A 294 -10.97 22.95 -7.53
N MET A 295 -10.67 24.17 -7.07
CA MET A 295 -10.45 25.33 -7.95
C MET A 295 -8.98 25.47 -8.38
N CYS A 296 -8.08 24.66 -7.82
CA CYS A 296 -6.69 24.64 -8.22
C CYS A 296 -6.54 23.97 -9.59
N THR A 297 -5.50 24.38 -10.32
CA THR A 297 -5.12 23.69 -11.55
C THR A 297 -4.47 22.38 -11.17
N ARG A 298 -4.84 21.30 -11.85
CA ARG A 298 -4.23 19.98 -11.66
C ARG A 298 -3.99 19.29 -12.98
N THR A 299 -2.94 18.47 -13.03
CA THR A 299 -2.56 17.69 -14.20
C THR A 299 -2.58 16.20 -13.88
N THR A 300 -2.80 15.37 -14.88
CA THR A 300 -2.58 13.91 -14.82
C THR A 300 -1.35 13.55 -15.64
N PHE A 301 -0.94 12.28 -15.65
CA PHE A 301 0.25 11.82 -16.35
C PHE A 301 -0.03 11.73 -17.86
N MET A 302 0.46 12.69 -18.63
CA MET A 302 0.03 12.86 -20.03
C MET A 302 0.64 11.83 -21.00
N ASN A 303 1.78 11.23 -20.66
CA ASN A 303 2.48 10.26 -21.49
C ASN A 303 3.50 9.45 -20.68
N THR A 304 4.17 8.48 -21.31
CA THR A 304 5.11 7.56 -20.67
C THR A 304 6.40 8.20 -20.15
N PHE A 305 6.65 9.48 -20.41
CA PHE A 305 7.79 10.23 -19.86
C PHE A 305 7.41 11.11 -18.67
N ASP A 306 6.13 11.17 -18.33
CA ASP A 306 5.57 11.99 -17.28
C ASP A 306 5.16 11.08 -16.12
N TYR A 307 6.08 10.85 -15.17
CA TYR A 307 5.84 9.99 -14.00
C TYR A 307 6.56 10.52 -12.75
N CYS A 308 6.01 10.19 -11.59
CA CYS A 308 6.43 10.76 -10.31
C CYS A 308 7.64 10.05 -9.70
N GLU A 309 8.83 10.24 -10.27
CA GLU A 309 10.02 9.50 -9.81
C GLU A 309 10.79 10.19 -8.68
N LEU A 310 11.08 11.48 -8.83
CA LEU A 310 11.91 12.24 -7.88
C LEU A 310 11.08 12.99 -6.83
N ASP A 311 9.83 13.30 -7.15
CA ASP A 311 8.96 14.08 -6.30
C ASP A 311 8.26 13.21 -5.23
N GLY A 312 7.96 11.93 -5.51
CA GLY A 312 7.35 11.04 -4.52
C GLY A 312 5.90 11.39 -4.15
N ILE A 313 5.38 10.79 -3.09
CA ILE A 313 3.98 10.94 -2.64
C ILE A 313 3.80 12.26 -1.88
N ALA A 314 2.79 13.05 -2.26
CA ALA A 314 2.40 14.27 -1.58
C ALA A 314 1.86 14.00 -0.17
N LEU A 315 2.43 14.67 0.81
CA LEU A 315 2.00 14.67 2.20
C LEU A 315 1.47 16.05 2.61
N ALA A 316 0.49 16.07 3.52
CA ALA A 316 -0.04 17.30 4.09
C ALA A 316 -0.21 17.22 5.61
N PHE A 317 0.16 18.30 6.29
CA PHE A 317 -0.01 18.49 7.73
C PHE A 317 -0.85 19.73 8.01
N CYS A 318 -1.97 19.57 8.70
CA CYS A 318 -2.95 20.63 8.92
C CYS A 318 -2.99 21.11 10.38
N PHE A 319 -2.99 22.42 10.59
CA PHE A 319 -3.01 23.05 11.92
C PHE A 319 -4.04 24.17 11.99
N LYS A 320 -4.68 24.34 13.16
CA LYS A 320 -5.75 25.34 13.35
C LYS A 320 -5.18 26.74 13.55
N ALA A 321 -4.04 26.85 14.22
CA ALA A 321 -3.32 28.08 14.42
C ALA A 321 -1.80 27.85 14.51
N GLU A 322 -1.04 28.94 14.39
CA GLU A 322 0.43 28.96 14.49
C GLU A 322 0.94 28.36 15.81
N ASN A 323 0.17 28.50 16.89
CA ASN A 323 0.54 27.95 18.19
C ASN A 323 0.36 26.43 18.25
N ASP A 324 -0.46 25.84 17.38
CA ASP A 324 -0.67 24.39 17.32
C ASP A 324 0.41 23.70 16.50
N VAL A 325 1.20 24.46 15.74
CA VAL A 325 2.38 23.97 15.03
C VAL A 325 3.42 23.54 16.07
N PRO A 326 3.85 22.28 16.07
CA PRO A 326 4.78 21.76 17.06
C PRO A 326 6.15 22.43 16.97
N LYS A 327 6.67 22.88 18.11
CA LYS A 327 8.01 23.50 18.20
C LYS A 327 8.93 22.63 19.03
N PHE A 328 10.05 22.23 18.43
CA PHE A 328 11.09 21.48 19.12
C PHE A 328 11.97 22.41 19.97
N SER A 329 12.34 21.94 21.15
CA SER A 329 13.26 22.62 22.06
C SER A 329 14.04 21.60 22.88
N LEU A 330 15.12 22.04 23.55
CA LEU A 330 15.80 21.24 24.55
C LEU A 330 15.29 21.62 25.94
N ALA A 331 14.83 20.63 26.71
CA ALA A 331 14.50 20.74 28.12
C ALA A 331 15.65 20.19 28.99
N ASP A 332 15.68 20.58 30.27
CA ASP A 332 16.68 20.15 31.27
C ASP A 332 18.12 20.30 30.77
N THR A 333 18.43 21.47 30.20
CA THR A 333 19.67 21.69 29.49
C THR A 333 20.88 21.78 30.42
N VAL A 334 21.98 21.19 29.98
CA VAL A 334 23.33 21.40 30.51
C VAL A 334 24.14 22.09 29.42
N GLU A 335 24.46 23.35 29.64
CA GLU A 335 25.21 24.18 28.71
C GLU A 335 26.68 24.31 29.13
N THR A 336 27.57 24.21 28.16
CA THR A 336 29.01 24.45 28.31
C THR A 336 29.47 25.42 27.22
N ALA A 337 30.72 25.87 27.29
CA ALA A 337 31.30 26.70 26.24
C ALA A 337 31.40 26.01 24.86
N LEU A 338 31.18 24.69 24.78
CA LEU A 338 31.35 23.90 23.55
C LEU A 338 30.07 23.26 23.03
N TYR A 339 29.09 22.98 23.89
CA TYR A 339 27.85 22.30 23.50
C TYR A 339 26.74 22.54 24.53
N VAL A 340 25.50 22.36 24.05
CA VAL A 340 24.28 22.24 24.85
C VAL A 340 23.77 20.82 24.71
N LYS A 341 23.38 20.18 25.82
CA LYS A 341 22.67 18.89 25.81
C LYS A 341 21.43 18.98 26.68
N GLY A 342 20.39 18.22 26.36
CA GLY A 342 19.15 18.16 27.11
C GLY A 342 18.21 17.10 26.53
N HIS A 343 17.02 16.96 27.10
CA HIS A 343 15.97 16.14 26.51
C HIS A 343 15.28 16.89 25.38
N VAL A 344 14.84 16.16 24.35
CA VAL A 344 13.97 16.74 23.32
C VAL A 344 12.59 16.98 23.93
N ALA A 345 12.13 18.22 23.85
CA ALA A 345 10.80 18.63 24.25
C ALA A 345 10.06 19.24 23.06
N ILE A 346 8.75 19.09 23.05
CA ILE A 346 7.85 19.65 22.05
C ILE A 346 6.88 20.58 22.76
N ILE A 347 6.69 21.75 22.18
CA ILE A 347 5.71 22.74 22.60
C ILE A 347 4.56 22.73 21.59
N ILE A 348 3.34 22.40 22.06
CA ILE A 348 2.10 22.42 21.27
C ILE A 348 1.08 23.28 22.01
N SER A 349 0.49 24.26 21.33
CA SER A 349 -0.48 25.21 21.91
C SER A 349 0.03 25.88 23.20
N GLY A 350 1.34 26.09 23.30
CA GLY A 350 2.02 26.66 24.47
C GLY A 350 2.30 25.68 25.63
N GLN A 351 1.91 24.41 25.51
CA GLN A 351 2.20 23.37 26.49
C GLN A 351 3.45 22.59 26.11
N MET A 352 4.44 22.59 27.00
CA MET A 352 5.69 21.84 26.84
C MET A 352 5.52 20.40 27.37
N GLY A 353 5.91 19.43 26.57
CA GLY A 353 6.05 18.03 26.99
C GLY A 353 7.32 17.41 26.42
N TYR A 354 7.79 16.35 27.06
CA TYR A 354 8.96 15.61 26.59
C TYR A 354 8.58 14.73 25.41
N PHE A 355 9.46 14.65 24.43
CA PHE A 355 9.24 13.82 23.28
C PHE A 355 9.66 12.36 23.56
N CYS A 356 8.72 11.44 23.38
CA CYS A 356 8.97 10.00 23.50
C CYS A 356 8.64 9.34 22.15
N PRO A 357 9.64 9.04 21.31
CA PRO A 357 9.41 8.34 20.05
C PRO A 357 9.03 6.87 20.31
N PRO A 358 8.21 6.25 19.46
CA PRO A 358 7.94 4.81 19.53
C PRO A 358 9.17 3.95 19.22
N ASP A 359 10.14 4.47 18.45
CA ASP A 359 11.43 3.81 18.19
C ASP A 359 12.59 4.73 18.57
N VAL A 360 13.37 4.30 19.56
CA VAL A 360 14.56 5.01 20.06
C VAL A 360 15.67 5.11 19.01
N ASN A 361 15.71 4.21 18.03
CA ASN A 361 16.72 4.22 16.97
C ASN A 361 16.48 5.36 15.97
N VAL A 362 15.22 5.76 15.76
CA VAL A 362 14.86 6.87 14.85
C VAL A 362 15.39 8.21 15.39
N VAL A 363 15.32 8.42 16.72
CA VAL A 363 15.93 9.61 17.34
C VAL A 363 17.46 9.56 17.28
N GLN A 364 18.06 8.36 17.32
CA GLN A 364 19.50 8.24 17.17
C GLN A 364 19.97 8.63 15.77
N THR A 365 19.26 8.22 14.72
CA THR A 365 19.64 8.53 13.34
C THR A 365 19.35 9.98 12.96
N ASN A 366 18.34 10.60 13.57
CA ASN A 366 17.85 11.92 13.17
C ASN A 366 18.22 13.06 14.14
N ALA A 367 19.02 12.78 15.18
CA ALA A 367 19.43 13.78 16.18
C ALA A 367 20.08 15.02 15.55
N ASN A 368 20.88 14.83 14.49
CA ASN A 368 21.51 15.95 13.79
C ASN A 368 20.50 16.89 13.15
N SER A 369 19.47 16.35 12.48
CA SER A 369 18.40 17.13 11.87
C SER A 369 17.57 17.86 12.93
N LEU A 370 17.21 17.17 14.02
CA LEU A 370 16.51 17.78 15.15
C LEU A 370 17.28 18.96 15.75
N CYS A 371 18.59 18.82 15.98
CA CYS A 371 19.41 19.92 16.49
C CYS A 371 19.48 21.10 15.52
N LYS A 372 19.59 20.85 14.21
CA LYS A 372 19.55 21.92 13.20
C LYS A 372 18.25 22.73 13.26
N ILE A 373 17.14 22.04 13.46
CA ILE A 373 15.80 22.63 13.52
C ILE A 373 15.61 23.47 14.77
N MET A 374 16.19 23.04 15.89
CA MET A 374 16.24 23.82 17.13
C MET A 374 17.22 25.02 17.05
N GLY A 375 17.84 25.27 15.89
CA GLY A 375 18.72 26.42 15.65
C GLY A 375 20.20 26.15 15.94
N TYR A 376 20.60 24.90 16.18
CA TYR A 376 22.01 24.53 16.37
C TYR A 376 22.66 24.20 15.01
N ILE A 377 24.00 24.10 14.97
CA ILE A 377 24.73 23.76 13.74
C ILE A 377 24.51 22.28 13.34
N GLY A 378 24.27 21.43 14.34
CA GLY A 378 24.12 19.98 14.23
C GLY A 378 24.13 19.35 15.62
N GLY A 379 24.01 18.03 15.68
CA GLY A 379 24.00 17.33 16.95
C GLY A 379 24.03 15.82 16.83
N GLU A 380 24.28 15.17 17.96
CA GLU A 380 24.40 13.72 18.07
C GLU A 380 23.60 13.22 19.29
N PRO A 381 23.18 11.95 19.29
CA PRO A 381 22.48 11.37 20.44
C PRO A 381 23.38 11.36 21.66
N SER A 382 22.87 11.83 22.80
CA SER A 382 23.64 11.76 24.05
C SER A 382 23.69 10.32 24.59
N PRO A 383 24.87 9.76 24.89
CA PRO A 383 24.98 8.40 25.44
C PRO A 383 24.56 8.33 26.92
N VAL A 384 24.32 9.47 27.56
CA VAL A 384 23.98 9.56 28.98
C VAL A 384 22.47 9.61 29.13
N LYS A 385 21.90 8.61 29.82
CA LYS A 385 20.50 8.67 30.27
C LYS A 385 20.35 9.76 31.32
N ILE A 386 19.67 10.85 30.98
CA ILE A 386 19.34 11.92 31.92
C ILE A 386 18.03 11.51 32.61
N SER A 387 18.04 11.41 33.94
CA SER A 387 16.83 11.08 34.72
C SER A 387 15.81 12.21 34.64
N ARG A 388 14.54 11.86 34.46
CA ARG A 388 13.42 12.81 34.45
C ARG A 388 12.58 12.67 35.72
N ASN A 389 11.86 13.72 36.11
CA ASN A 389 10.85 13.63 37.19
C ASN A 389 9.56 12.97 36.67
N ASN A 390 8.96 12.07 37.47
CA ASN A 390 7.79 11.24 37.14
C ASN A 390 6.45 12.02 37.05
N SER A 391 6.45 13.30 36.67
CA SER A 391 5.24 14.14 36.73
C SER A 391 5.11 15.12 35.56
N THR A 392 5.76 14.83 34.44
CA THR A 392 5.84 15.74 33.30
C THR A 392 5.06 15.21 32.11
N LEU A 393 4.43 16.12 31.36
CA LEU A 393 3.72 15.84 30.12
C LEU A 393 4.62 15.10 29.13
N VAL A 394 4.10 14.05 28.49
CA VAL A 394 4.80 13.33 27.43
C VAL A 394 3.99 13.38 26.15
N TRP A 395 4.68 13.75 25.08
CA TRP A 395 4.18 13.66 23.72
C TRP A 395 4.70 12.35 23.12
N ASN A 396 3.81 11.37 22.97
CA ASN A 396 4.11 10.14 22.26
C ASN A 396 3.71 10.30 20.79
N GLY A 397 4.64 10.06 19.88
CA GLY A 397 4.36 10.09 18.45
C GLY A 397 5.62 10.01 17.60
N SER A 398 5.43 9.96 16.29
CA SER A 398 6.53 9.94 15.32
C SER A 398 6.73 11.34 14.75
N TYR A 399 7.93 11.59 14.23
CA TYR A 399 8.24 12.82 13.54
C TYR A 399 8.96 12.47 12.24
N TYR A 400 8.68 13.25 11.21
CA TYR A 400 9.31 13.19 9.92
C TYR A 400 10.12 14.45 9.73
N CYS A 401 11.42 14.32 9.50
CA CYS A 401 12.27 15.45 9.15
C CYS A 401 12.56 15.37 7.67
N SER A 402 12.17 16.41 6.94
CA SER A 402 12.58 16.56 5.56
C SER A 402 14.10 16.69 5.47
N TRP A 403 14.69 16.12 4.42
CA TRP A 403 16.09 16.38 4.08
C TRP A 403 16.28 17.73 3.40
N ASN A 404 15.22 18.29 2.81
CA ASN A 404 15.27 19.50 1.98
C ASN A 404 14.77 20.76 2.68
N ILE A 405 14.07 20.63 3.83
CA ILE A 405 13.55 21.75 4.62
C ILE A 405 14.00 21.56 6.08
N PRO A 406 14.45 22.63 6.78
CA PRO A 406 14.76 22.58 8.21
C PRO A 406 13.47 22.58 9.05
N GLU A 407 12.54 21.66 8.76
CA GLU A 407 11.29 21.48 9.49
C GLU A 407 11.06 19.97 9.69
N CYS A 408 10.83 19.56 10.95
CA CYS A 408 10.33 18.23 11.25
C CYS A 408 8.84 18.37 11.53
N PHE A 409 8.04 17.55 10.86
CA PHE A 409 6.62 17.43 11.11
C PHE A 409 6.36 16.29 12.06
N LEU A 410 5.38 16.46 12.93
CA LEU A 410 4.85 15.40 13.75
C LEU A 410 3.95 14.53 12.87
N THR A 411 4.37 13.29 12.63
CA THR A 411 3.67 12.29 11.81
C THR A 411 2.92 11.31 12.70
N GLY A 412 1.73 11.70 13.16
CA GLY A 412 0.84 10.78 13.88
C GLY A 412 -0.13 11.49 14.81
N ASN A 413 -1.06 10.73 15.38
CA ASN A 413 -1.90 11.19 16.48
C ASN A 413 -1.05 11.30 17.75
N PHE A 414 -0.69 12.52 18.12
CA PHE A 414 -0.02 12.79 19.38
C PHE A 414 -1.00 12.61 20.52
N GLU A 415 -0.85 11.52 21.27
CA GLU A 415 -1.59 11.32 22.49
C GLU A 415 -0.87 12.01 23.63
N GLU A 416 -1.56 12.95 24.27
CA GLU A 416 -1.19 13.43 25.58
C GLU A 416 -1.25 12.25 26.55
N ARG A 417 -0.10 11.88 27.12
CA ARG A 417 -0.05 10.89 28.19
C ARG A 417 0.61 11.48 29.43
N MET A 418 -0.05 11.30 30.57
CA MET A 418 0.64 11.39 31.84
C MET A 418 1.57 10.19 31.97
N ASP A 419 2.83 10.47 32.21
CA ASP A 419 3.82 9.43 32.40
C ASP A 419 3.49 8.61 33.65
N MET A 420 3.39 7.29 33.50
CA MET A 420 3.08 6.36 34.58
C MET A 420 4.29 5.53 35.03
N ASN A 421 5.49 5.73 34.46
CA ASN A 421 6.83 5.43 35.02
C ASN A 421 7.91 5.34 33.94
#